data_AF-A0A3D9SNX0-F1
#
_entry.id   AF-A0A3D9SNX0-F1
#
_cell.length_a   1.000
_cell.length_b   1.000
_cell.length_c   1.000
_cell.angle_alpha   90.00
_cell.angle_beta   90.00
_cell.angle_gamma   90.00
#
_symmetry.space_group_name_H-M   'P 1'
#
loop_
_entity.id
_entity.type
_entity.pdbx_description
1 polymer ?
#
loop_
_entity_poly.entity_id
_entity_poly.type
_entity_poly.pdbx_seq_one_letter_code
_entity_poly.pdbx_strand_id
1 'polypeptide(L)'
;MDVAGTEPRGAEVDVTRVRMRLLGELAVALSELGRDSSLLMRGGGEPVLAVWPSRHGASDKREVVAVQDGGGWSFLWGGGARCRVTDEGSPRVAAFMVAQGPKAGRE
;
A
#
# COMPACT_ATOMS: atom_id res chain seq x y z
N MET A 1 15.54 2.44 41.50
CA MET A 1 15.92 1.42 40.50
C MET A 1 14.75 1.29 39.57
N ASP A 2 14.74 2.12 38.54
CA ASP A 2 13.67 2.19 37.54
C ASP A 2 13.87 1.06 36.54
N VAL A 3 12.97 0.07 36.58
CA VAL A 3 12.98 -1.04 35.64
C VAL A 3 12.14 -0.64 34.43
N ALA A 4 12.82 -0.54 33.29
CA ALA A 4 12.30 -0.08 32.02
C ALA A 4 11.02 -0.81 31.59
N GLY A 5 9.95 -0.04 31.37
CA GLY A 5 8.71 -0.50 30.74
C GLY A 5 8.99 -1.01 29.32
N THR A 6 8.90 -2.32 29.13
CA THR A 6 9.12 -2.98 27.85
C THR A 6 7.83 -3.65 27.41
N GLU A 7 6.87 -2.92 26.83
CA GLU A 7 5.76 -3.58 26.12
C GLU A 7 5.16 -2.67 25.00
N PRO A 8 5.74 -2.59 23.78
CA PRO A 8 4.99 -2.18 22.59
C PRO A 8 4.70 -3.35 21.62
N ARG A 9 4.93 -4.61 22.03
CA ARG A 9 4.83 -5.78 21.13
C ARG A 9 3.42 -6.06 20.60
N GLY A 10 2.38 -5.79 21.39
CA GLY A 10 0.98 -6.03 20.97
C GLY A 10 0.51 -5.05 19.89
N ALA A 11 0.80 -3.75 20.07
CA ALA A 11 0.40 -2.72 19.12
C ALA A 11 1.07 -2.89 17.75
N GLU A 12 2.34 -3.29 17.71
CA GLU A 12 3.07 -3.54 16.46
C GLU A 12 2.48 -4.70 15.62
N VAL A 13 1.99 -5.74 16.30
CA VAL A 13 1.35 -6.90 15.65
C VAL A 13 -0.01 -6.51 15.07
N ASP A 14 -0.80 -5.71 15.78
CA ASP A 14 -2.07 -5.19 15.27
C ASP A 14 -1.88 -4.27 14.07
N VAL A 15 -0.88 -3.38 14.11
CA VAL A 15 -0.52 -2.51 12.96
C VAL A 15 -0.13 -3.35 11.75
N THR A 16 0.73 -4.35 11.93
CA THR A 16 1.17 -5.21 10.81
C THR A 16 0.01 -6.02 10.22
N ARG A 17 -0.90 -6.51 11.06
CA ARG A 17 -2.11 -7.22 10.61
C ARG A 17 -3.03 -6.32 9.78
N VAL A 18 -3.30 -5.09 10.25
CA VAL A 18 -4.12 -4.14 9.50
C VAL A 18 -3.44 -3.74 8.19
N ARG A 19 -2.12 -3.52 8.21
CA ARG A 19 -1.34 -3.23 7.00
C ARG A 19 -1.47 -4.33 5.96
N MET A 20 -1.30 -5.60 6.35
CA MET A 20 -1.46 -6.74 5.45
C MET A 20 -2.89 -6.85 4.92
N ARG A 21 -3.90 -6.64 5.76
CA ARG A 21 -5.31 -6.61 5.33
C ARG A 21 -5.55 -5.56 4.25
N LEU A 22 -5.14 -4.32 4.49
CA LEU A 22 -5.34 -3.21 3.55
C LEU A 22 -4.62 -3.44 2.21
N LEU A 23 -3.39 -3.96 2.24
CA LEU A 23 -2.66 -4.32 1.02
C LEU A 23 -3.31 -5.50 0.30
N GLY A 24 -3.91 -6.44 1.02
CA GLY A 24 -4.70 -7.55 0.44
C GLY A 24 -5.97 -7.07 -0.25
N GLU A 25 -6.73 -6.18 0.39
CA GLU A 25 -7.92 -5.55 -0.19
C GLU A 25 -7.56 -4.74 -1.45
N LEU A 26 -6.44 -4.02 -1.42
CA LEU A 26 -5.92 -3.31 -2.59
C LEU A 26 -5.51 -4.27 -3.72
N ALA A 27 -4.87 -5.40 -3.40
CA ALA A 27 -4.48 -6.41 -4.38
C ALA A 27 -5.71 -7.01 -5.10
N VAL A 28 -6.79 -7.28 -4.36
CA VAL A 28 -8.07 -7.74 -4.94
C VAL A 28 -8.63 -6.69 -5.89
N ALA A 29 -8.71 -5.42 -5.45
CA ALA A 29 -9.20 -4.34 -6.30
C ALA A 29 -8.34 -4.11 -7.55
N LEU A 30 -7.02 -4.30 -7.47
CA LEU A 30 -6.13 -4.27 -8.63
C LEU A 30 -6.39 -5.43 -9.59
N SER A 31 -6.63 -6.63 -9.05
CA SER A 31 -7.00 -7.81 -9.85
C SER A 31 -8.31 -7.61 -10.62
N GLU A 32 -9.32 -6.99 -9.99
CA GLU A 32 -10.58 -6.59 -10.65
C GLU A 32 -10.35 -5.61 -11.82
N LEU A 33 -9.29 -4.81 -11.77
CA LEU A 33 -8.87 -3.89 -12.84
C LEU A 33 -7.91 -4.54 -13.86
N GLY A 34 -7.67 -5.85 -13.77
CA GLY A 34 -6.75 -6.58 -14.65
C GLY A 34 -5.27 -6.23 -14.41
N ARG A 35 -4.92 -5.78 -13.21
CA ARG A 35 -3.54 -5.46 -12.81
C ARG A 35 -2.94 -6.61 -12.02
N ASP A 36 -1.72 -6.98 -12.40
CA ASP A 36 -0.93 -7.96 -11.67
C ASP A 36 -0.26 -7.29 -10.47
N SER A 37 -0.35 -7.94 -9.31
CA SER A 37 0.29 -7.46 -8.09
C SER A 37 0.76 -8.63 -7.22
N SER A 38 1.80 -8.38 -6.42
CA SER A 38 2.36 -9.36 -5.51
C SER A 38 2.69 -8.70 -4.17
N LEU A 39 2.23 -9.31 -3.09
CA LEU A 39 2.60 -8.89 -1.75
C LEU A 39 4.01 -9.41 -1.43
N LEU A 40 4.91 -8.50 -1.08
CA LEU A 40 6.32 -8.76 -0.78
C LEU A 40 6.64 -8.29 0.64
N MET A 41 7.53 -9.00 1.31
CA MET A 41 8.12 -8.54 2.57
C MET A 41 9.47 -7.90 2.26
N ARG A 42 9.61 -6.60 2.50
CA ARG A 42 10.91 -5.89 2.36
C ARG A 42 11.73 -6.01 3.65
N GLY A 43 13.03 -5.72 3.56
CA GLY A 43 13.95 -5.82 4.69
C GLY A 43 13.42 -5.04 5.90
N GLY A 44 13.36 -5.69 7.07
CA GLY A 44 12.72 -5.15 8.26
C GLY A 44 11.27 -5.60 8.50
N GLY A 45 10.73 -6.47 7.66
CA GLY A 45 9.39 -7.05 7.85
C GLY A 45 8.24 -6.14 7.40
N GLU A 46 8.54 -5.09 6.63
CA GLU A 46 7.53 -4.19 6.08
C GLU A 46 6.83 -4.86 4.88
N PRO A 47 5.51 -5.11 4.93
CA PRO A 47 4.77 -5.61 3.79
C PRO A 47 4.55 -4.49 2.77
N VAL A 48 4.82 -4.82 1.51
CA VAL A 48 4.76 -3.92 0.35
C VAL A 48 4.01 -4.63 -0.77
N LEU A 49 3.07 -3.96 -1.41
CA LEU A 49 2.40 -4.48 -2.59
C LEU A 49 3.14 -3.98 -3.85
N ALA A 50 3.82 -4.89 -4.55
CA ALA A 50 4.38 -4.61 -5.85
C ALA A 50 3.29 -4.74 -6.92
N VAL A 51 3.12 -3.71 -7.74
CA VAL A 51 2.14 -3.66 -8.83
C VAL A 51 2.89 -3.52 -10.15
N TRP A 52 2.63 -4.44 -11.07
CA TRP A 52 3.32 -4.49 -12.35
C TRP A 52 2.56 -3.71 -13.43
N PRO A 53 3.27 -3.15 -14.43
CA PRO A 53 2.63 -2.51 -15.56
C PRO A 53 1.74 -3.51 -16.31
N SER A 54 0.65 -3.02 -16.88
CA SER A 54 -0.13 -3.80 -17.85
C SER A 54 0.74 -4.01 -19.10
N ARG A 55 0.57 -5.14 -19.79
CA ARG A 55 1.40 -5.62 -20.91
C ARG A 55 1.62 -4.63 -22.08
N HIS A 56 1.05 -3.43 -22.05
CA HIS A 56 0.98 -2.47 -23.15
C HIS A 56 1.62 -1.09 -22.90
N GLY A 57 2.33 -0.84 -21.80
CA GLY A 57 3.06 0.44 -21.67
C GLY A 57 3.81 0.70 -20.36
N ALA A 58 5.06 1.15 -20.53
CA ALA A 58 6.01 1.78 -19.60
C ALA A 58 6.34 1.05 -18.28
N SER A 59 7.65 0.81 -18.11
CA SER A 59 8.37 0.01 -17.12
C SER A 59 8.31 0.43 -15.63
N ASP A 60 7.25 1.07 -15.15
CA ASP A 60 7.24 1.49 -13.74
C ASP A 60 6.46 0.52 -12.88
N LYS A 61 7.15 -0.55 -12.45
CA LYS A 61 6.77 -1.31 -11.27
C LYS A 61 6.50 -0.31 -10.14
N ARG A 62 5.29 -0.34 -9.57
CA ARG A 62 4.96 0.50 -8.41
C ARG A 62 5.02 -0.32 -7.15
N GLU A 63 5.51 0.30 -6.10
CA GLU A 63 5.49 -0.26 -4.76
C GLU A 63 4.52 0.56 -3.93
N VAL A 64 3.51 -0.11 -3.39
CA VAL A 64 2.49 0.49 -2.55
C VAL A 64 2.67 0.01 -1.13
N VAL A 65 2.69 0.94 -0.19
CA VAL A 65 2.73 0.65 1.25
C VAL A 65 1.49 1.21 1.92
N ALA A 66 1.03 0.54 2.98
CA ALA A 66 -0.01 1.07 3.85
C ALA A 66 0.64 1.58 5.14
N VAL A 67 0.50 2.88 5.39
CA VAL A 67 1.06 3.56 6.57
C VAL A 67 -0.07 4.01 7.49
N GLN A 68 0.21 4.02 8.78
CA GLN A 68 -0.65 4.62 9.79
C GLN A 68 0.05 5.86 10.34
N ASP A 69 -0.64 6.99 10.34
CA ASP A 69 -0.21 8.21 11.01
C ASP A 69 -1.31 8.73 11.94
N GLY A 70 -1.12 9.92 12.54
CA GLY A 70 -2.09 10.53 13.46
C GLY A 70 -3.47 10.79 12.84
N GLY A 71 -3.60 10.73 11.51
CA GLY A 71 -4.86 10.80 10.77
C GLY A 71 -5.46 9.44 10.38
N GLY A 72 -4.86 8.31 10.79
CA GLY A 72 -5.29 6.97 10.42
C GLY A 72 -4.50 6.38 9.25
N TRP A 73 -5.13 5.50 8.48
CA TRP A 73 -4.46 4.70 7.46
C TRP A 73 -4.40 5.39 6.10
N SER A 74 -3.34 5.17 5.35
CA SER A 74 -3.19 5.66 3.98
C SER A 74 -2.30 4.74 3.15
N PHE A 75 -2.64 4.60 1.87
CA PHE A 75 -1.78 4.00 0.85
C PHE A 75 -0.82 5.05 0.30
N LEU A 76 0.45 4.71 0.14
CA LEU A 76 1.49 5.55 -0.47
C LEU A 76 2.18 4.83 -1.62
N TRP A 77 2.50 5.55 -2.70
CA TRP A 77 3.29 5.04 -3.82
C TRP A 77 4.00 6.16 -4.59
N GLY A 78 4.94 5.79 -5.48
CA GLY A 78 5.45 6.68 -6.53
C GLY A 78 6.04 8.02 -6.06
N GLY A 79 6.73 8.05 -4.92
CA GLY A 79 7.45 9.25 -4.45
C GLY A 79 6.60 10.36 -3.83
N GLY A 80 5.33 10.10 -3.50
CA GLY A 80 4.48 11.08 -2.79
C GLY A 80 2.98 10.97 -3.08
N ALA A 81 2.57 10.09 -4.01
CA ALA A 81 1.16 9.82 -4.22
C ALA A 81 0.56 9.12 -2.99
N ARG A 82 -0.61 9.58 -2.57
CA ARG A 82 -1.28 9.14 -1.36
C ARG A 82 -2.78 8.97 -1.60
N CYS A 83 -3.36 7.92 -1.03
CA CYS A 83 -4.81 7.75 -0.89
C CYS A 83 -5.14 7.44 0.57
N ARG A 84 -6.00 8.24 1.19
CA ARG A 84 -6.42 8.03 2.58
C ARG A 84 -7.44 6.90 2.64
N VAL A 85 -7.34 6.06 3.68
CA VAL A 85 -8.33 5.02 3.96
C VAL A 85 -9.37 5.61 4.90
N THR A 86 -10.55 5.92 4.36
CA THR A 86 -11.68 6.48 5.10
C THR A 86 -12.80 5.48 5.29
N ASP A 87 -12.91 4.49 4.40
CA ASP A 87 -13.99 3.51 4.32
C ASP A 87 -13.57 2.32 3.46
N GLU A 88 -14.44 1.30 3.39
CA GLU A 88 -14.21 0.05 2.64
C GLU A 88 -14.07 0.24 1.11
N GLY A 89 -14.50 1.38 0.57
CA GLY A 89 -14.30 1.73 -0.85
C GLY A 89 -12.92 2.31 -1.16
N SER A 90 -12.18 2.75 -0.14
CA SER A 90 -10.86 3.38 -0.32
C SER A 90 -9.83 2.51 -1.07
N PRO A 91 -9.73 1.18 -0.84
CA PRO A 91 -8.84 0.32 -1.62
C PRO A 91 -9.13 0.32 -3.12
N ARG A 92 -10.40 0.42 -3.54
CA ARG A 92 -10.78 0.50 -4.97
C ARG A 92 -10.37 1.84 -5.60
N VAL A 93 -10.54 2.94 -4.86
CA VAL A 93 -10.07 4.27 -5.30
C VAL A 93 -8.56 4.27 -5.45
N ALA A 94 -7.83 3.73 -4.46
CA ALA A 94 -6.38 3.58 -4.53
C ALA A 94 -5.96 2.70 -5.72
N ALA A 95 -6.62 1.56 -5.95
CA ALA A 95 -6.35 0.70 -7.10
C ALA A 95 -6.51 1.43 -8.43
N PHE A 96 -7.57 2.24 -8.58
CA PHE A 96 -7.80 3.04 -9.78
C PHE A 96 -6.71 4.10 -9.98
N MET A 97 -6.29 4.78 -8.91
CA MET A 97 -5.20 5.76 -8.98
C MET A 97 -3.84 5.10 -9.27
N VAL A 98 -3.59 3.92 -8.69
CA VAL A 98 -2.38 3.11 -8.93
C VAL A 98 -2.38 2.50 -10.33
N ALA A 99 -3.54 2.20 -10.91
CA ALA A 99 -3.64 1.69 -12.28
C ALA A 99 -3.43 2.80 -13.33
N GLN A 100 -3.72 4.06 -12.98
CA GLN A 100 -3.44 5.19 -13.86
C GLN A 100 -1.93 5.52 -13.80
N GLY A 101 -1.25 5.28 -14.93
CA GLY A 101 0.12 5.74 -15.19
C GLY A 101 0.31 7.22 -14.80
N PRO A 102 1.54 7.73 -14.54
CA PRO A 102 1.72 9.17 -14.68
C PRO A 102 1.18 9.54 -16.07
N LYS A 103 0.30 10.55 -16.16
CA LYS A 103 -0.08 11.07 -17.48
C LYS A 103 1.23 11.45 -18.15
N ALA A 104 1.62 10.71 -19.18
CA ALA A 104 2.71 11.12 -20.05
C ALA A 104 2.29 12.49 -20.60
N GLY A 105 2.89 13.55 -20.05
CA GLY A 105 2.82 14.88 -20.63
C GLY A 105 3.33 14.74 -22.04
N ARG A 106 2.41 14.90 -22.99
CA ARG A 106 2.71 15.04 -24.39
C ARG A 106 2.95 16.53 -24.58
N GLU A 107 4.21 16.94 -24.51
CA GLU A 107 4.69 18.26 -24.95
C GLU A 107 5.85 18.04 -25.91
#